data_AF-A0A524GHV2-F1
#
_entry.id   AF-A0A524GHV2-F1
#
_cell.length_a   1.000
_cell.length_b   1.000
_cell.length_c   1.000
_cell.angle_alpha   90.00
_cell.angle_beta   90.00
_cell.angle_gamma   90.00
#
_symmetry.space_group_name_H-M   'P 1'
#
loop_
_entity.id
_entity.type
_entity.pdbx_description
1 polymer ?
#
loop_
_entity_poly.entity_id
_entity_poly.type
_entity_poly.pdbx_seq_one_letter_code
_entity_poly.pdbx_strand_id
1 'polypeptide(L)'
;MENSLWGRGYHAAGFRRGDIVLNTFSYHMVAAGLTFHEGLRSVGATVVPSGTSGTESQVMLIRDLGITGYTGTPSFLKAIIDKAEEMGFSFKKDFGLRRAVFVAEPLQPSL
;
A
#
# COMPACT_ATOMS: atom_id res chain seq x y z
N MET A 1 -19.40 -12.40 2.81
CA MET A 1 -17.96 -12.09 2.96
C MET A 1 -17.78 -11.62 4.39
N GLU A 2 -17.30 -12.53 5.21
CA GLU A 2 -17.29 -12.43 6.66
C GLU A 2 -16.21 -11.47 7.19
N ASN A 3 -16.52 -10.98 8.38
CA ASN A 3 -15.83 -10.01 9.22
C ASN A 3 -14.35 -10.36 9.50
N SER A 4 -13.47 -10.29 8.50
CA SER A 4 -12.03 -10.58 8.68
C SER A 4 -11.41 -9.59 9.67
N LEU A 5 -10.51 -10.09 10.53
CA LEU A 5 -9.80 -9.27 11.52
C LEU A 5 -9.17 -8.03 10.86
N TRP A 6 -8.53 -8.23 9.70
CA TRP A 6 -7.90 -7.18 8.93
C TRP A 6 -8.89 -6.24 8.26
N GLY A 7 -10.04 -6.74 7.79
CA GLY A 7 -11.11 -5.92 7.22
C GLY A 7 -11.60 -4.84 8.18
N ARG A 8 -11.80 -5.19 9.46
CA ARG A 8 -12.16 -4.22 10.50
C ARG A 8 -11.06 -3.17 10.70
N GLY A 9 -9.80 -3.59 10.71
CA GLY A 9 -8.64 -2.70 10.80
C GLY A 9 -8.57 -1.70 9.64
N TYR A 10 -8.71 -2.19 8.40
CA TYR A 10 -8.73 -1.35 7.20
C TYR A 10 -9.91 -0.39 7.19
N HIS A 11 -11.10 -0.87 7.60
CA HIS A 11 -12.27 -0.02 7.71
C HIS A 11 -12.06 1.09 8.76
N ALA A 12 -11.47 0.79 9.91
CA ALA A 12 -11.11 1.78 10.92
C ALA A 12 -10.05 2.78 10.40
N ALA A 13 -9.09 2.31 9.61
CA ALA A 13 -8.09 3.15 8.93
C ALA A 13 -8.65 3.96 7.73
N GLY A 14 -9.97 3.89 7.48
CA GLY A 14 -10.65 4.72 6.49
C GLY A 14 -10.64 4.19 5.06
N PHE A 15 -10.17 2.97 4.82
CA PHE A 15 -10.23 2.33 3.50
C PHE A 15 -11.67 1.93 3.15
N ARG A 16 -12.12 2.23 1.93
CA ARG A 16 -13.49 1.98 1.47
C ARG A 16 -13.51 1.53 0.01
N ARG A 17 -14.72 1.19 -0.45
CA ARG A 17 -15.01 1.04 -1.87
C ARG A 17 -14.58 2.28 -2.64
N GLY A 18 -13.83 2.07 -3.73
CA GLY A 18 -13.26 3.13 -4.56
C GLY A 18 -11.79 3.42 -4.28
N ASP A 19 -11.24 2.94 -3.16
CA ASP A 19 -9.78 2.99 -2.96
C ASP A 19 -9.07 1.98 -3.86
N ILE A 20 -7.94 2.41 -4.44
CA ILE A 20 -7.02 1.56 -5.20
C ILE A 20 -5.74 1.44 -4.37
N VAL A 21 -5.44 0.23 -3.90
CA VAL A 21 -4.48 0.00 -2.82
C VAL A 21 -3.32 -0.84 -3.31
N LEU A 22 -2.12 -0.28 -3.22
CA LEU A 22 -0.88 -1.00 -3.47
C LEU A 22 -0.52 -1.87 -2.26
N ASN A 23 -0.47 -3.19 -2.44
CA ASN A 23 -0.05 -4.12 -1.42
C ASN A 23 1.34 -4.67 -1.76
N THR A 24 2.34 -4.25 -0.99
CA THR A 24 3.75 -4.59 -1.23
C THR A 24 4.26 -5.79 -0.43
N PHE A 25 3.38 -6.55 0.22
CA PHE A 25 3.76 -7.80 0.87
C PHE A 25 3.86 -8.95 -0.14
N SER A 26 4.85 -9.83 0.06
CA SER A 26 5.02 -11.02 -0.76
C SER A 26 3.78 -11.92 -0.74
N TYR A 27 3.40 -12.43 -1.91
CA TYR A 27 2.31 -13.40 -2.12
C TYR A 27 2.83 -14.85 -2.26
N HIS A 28 4.11 -15.09 -1.99
CA HIS A 28 4.73 -16.40 -2.12
C HIS A 28 4.81 -17.13 -0.78
N MET A 29 6.01 -17.27 -0.22
CA MET A 29 6.30 -18.12 0.95
C MET A 29 5.80 -17.56 2.28
N VAL A 30 5.19 -16.38 2.30
CA VAL A 30 4.68 -15.73 3.53
C VAL A 30 3.22 -15.38 3.34
N ALA A 31 2.39 -15.68 4.34
CA ALA A 31 0.94 -15.49 4.28
C ALA A 31 0.48 -14.02 4.20
N ALA A 32 1.40 -13.07 4.43
CA ALA A 32 1.12 -11.64 4.55
C ALA A 32 0.40 -11.07 3.31
N GLY A 33 0.91 -11.34 2.10
CA GLY A 33 0.33 -10.80 0.86
C GLY A 33 -1.16 -11.13 0.73
N LEU A 34 -1.52 -12.42 0.82
CA LEU A 34 -2.91 -12.86 0.72
C LEU A 34 -3.76 -12.40 1.91
N THR A 35 -3.19 -12.40 3.12
CA THR A 35 -3.90 -11.98 4.35
C THR A 35 -4.38 -10.53 4.23
N PHE A 36 -3.49 -9.62 3.83
CA PHE A 36 -3.83 -8.21 3.65
C PHE A 36 -4.67 -7.96 2.41
N HIS A 37 -4.47 -8.74 1.35
CA HIS A 37 -5.31 -8.70 0.16
C HIS A 37 -6.78 -8.95 0.52
N GLU A 38 -7.07 -10.02 1.24
CA GLU A 38 -8.45 -10.35 1.64
C GLU A 38 -9.03 -9.31 2.61
N GLY A 39 -8.21 -8.77 3.52
CA GLY A 39 -8.61 -7.65 4.38
C GLY A 39 -9.07 -6.43 3.57
N LEU A 40 -8.28 -6.01 2.59
CA LEU A 40 -8.61 -4.87 1.71
C LEU A 40 -9.82 -5.15 0.81
N ARG A 41 -9.91 -6.36 0.24
CA ARG A 41 -11.09 -6.76 -0.55
C ARG A 41 -12.37 -6.73 0.28
N SER A 42 -12.30 -7.12 1.55
CA SER A 42 -13.47 -7.15 2.43
C SER A 42 -14.07 -5.76 2.71
N VAL A 43 -13.29 -4.68 2.56
CA VAL A 43 -13.78 -3.28 2.64
C VAL A 43 -14.16 -2.69 1.27
N GLY A 44 -14.12 -3.50 0.21
CA GLY A 44 -14.47 -3.10 -1.15
C GLY A 44 -13.37 -2.37 -1.92
N ALA A 45 -12.14 -2.32 -1.40
CA ALA A 45 -11.01 -1.70 -2.10
C ALA A 45 -10.54 -2.56 -3.27
N THR A 46 -10.01 -1.92 -4.31
CA THR A 46 -9.31 -2.59 -5.41
C THR A 46 -7.86 -2.80 -4.99
N VAL A 47 -7.38 -4.04 -4.99
CA VAL A 47 -6.02 -4.36 -4.56
C VAL A 47 -5.11 -4.53 -5.76
N VAL A 48 -3.97 -3.83 -5.77
CA VAL A 48 -2.86 -4.02 -6.71
C VAL A 48 -1.79 -4.88 -6.02
N PRO A 49 -1.65 -6.17 -6.40
CA PRO A 49 -0.74 -7.11 -5.74
C PRO A 49 0.68 -6.96 -6.30
N SER A 50 1.39 -5.89 -5.90
CA SER A 50 2.74 -5.62 -6.42
C SER A 50 3.84 -6.45 -5.74
N GLY A 51 3.60 -6.89 -4.50
CA GLY A 51 4.62 -7.60 -3.74
C GLY A 51 5.88 -6.77 -3.55
N THR A 52 7.04 -7.44 -3.50
CA THR A 52 8.33 -6.81 -3.19
C THR A 52 9.12 -6.40 -4.43
N SER A 53 8.46 -6.05 -5.55
CA SER A 53 9.13 -5.51 -6.73
C SER A 53 9.92 -4.24 -6.41
N GLY A 54 10.94 -3.93 -7.21
CA GLY A 54 11.82 -2.78 -7.01
C GLY A 54 11.08 -1.43 -6.95
N THR A 55 11.67 -0.46 -6.24
CA THR A 55 11.03 0.84 -5.95
C THR A 55 10.64 1.61 -7.20
N GLU A 56 11.42 1.55 -8.29
CA GLU A 56 11.07 2.17 -9.58
C GLU A 56 9.75 1.65 -10.13
N SER A 57 9.54 0.33 -10.13
CA SER A 57 8.26 -0.26 -10.54
C SER A 57 7.12 0.18 -9.64
N GLN A 58 7.34 0.27 -8.33
CA GLN A 58 6.32 0.72 -7.38
C GLN A 58 5.93 2.18 -7.65
N VAL A 59 6.90 3.07 -7.90
CA VAL A 59 6.64 4.47 -8.27
C VAL A 59 5.73 4.54 -9.50
N MET A 60 6.08 3.80 -10.56
CA MET A 60 5.29 3.76 -11.79
C MET A 60 3.88 3.23 -11.55
N LEU A 61 3.72 2.17 -10.76
CA LEU A 61 2.41 1.63 -10.38
C LEU A 61 1.56 2.65 -9.60
N ILE A 62 2.16 3.37 -8.64
CA ILE A 62 1.43 4.38 -7.85
C ILE A 62 0.88 5.47 -8.75
N ARG A 63 1.72 5.97 -9.66
CA ARG A 63 1.35 7.03 -10.60
C ARG A 63 0.33 6.56 -11.62
N ASP A 64 0.65 5.49 -12.36
CA ASP A 64 -0.09 5.10 -13.56
C ASP A 64 -1.44 4.46 -13.23
N LEU A 65 -1.56 3.79 -12.09
CA LEU A 65 -2.82 3.22 -11.62
C LEU A 65 -3.62 4.15 -10.72
N GLY A 66 -3.11 5.36 -10.43
CA GLY A 66 -3.78 6.32 -9.55
C GLY A 66 -4.01 5.78 -8.15
N ILE A 67 -3.00 5.12 -7.56
CA ILE A 67 -3.10 4.50 -6.23
C ILE A 67 -3.51 5.55 -5.19
N THR A 68 -4.54 5.22 -4.40
CA THR A 68 -5.07 6.06 -3.32
C THR A 68 -4.70 5.54 -1.93
N GLY A 69 -4.29 4.28 -1.83
CA GLY A 69 -3.92 3.63 -0.57
C GLY A 69 -2.68 2.76 -0.64
N TYR A 70 -2.02 2.58 0.49
CA TYR A 70 -0.82 1.74 0.63
C TYR A 70 -0.97 0.74 1.78
N THR A 71 -0.43 -0.46 1.59
CA THR A 71 -0.21 -1.44 2.65
C THR A 71 1.16 -2.07 2.47
N GLY A 72 1.99 -1.99 3.51
CA GLY A 72 3.37 -2.48 3.48
C GLY A 72 4.15 -2.06 4.72
N THR A 73 5.46 -2.00 4.63
CA THR A 73 6.33 -1.52 5.70
C THR A 73 6.60 -0.01 5.52
N PRO A 74 6.68 0.79 6.59
CA PRO A 74 6.95 2.22 6.51
C PRO A 74 8.27 2.57 5.82
N SER A 75 9.33 1.82 6.09
CA SER A 75 10.66 1.93 5.45
C SER A 75 10.59 1.71 3.95
N PHE A 76 9.74 0.79 3.48
CA PHE A 76 9.59 0.56 2.06
C PHE A 76 8.81 1.66 1.38
N LEU A 77 7.75 2.20 2.02
CA LEU A 77 7.09 3.39 1.50
C LEU A 77 8.06 4.58 1.43
N LYS A 78 8.94 4.76 2.42
CA LYS A 78 9.99 5.79 2.37
C LYS A 78 10.89 5.61 1.15
N ALA A 79 11.38 4.40 0.92
CA ALA A 79 12.24 4.10 -0.21
C ALA A 79 11.54 4.35 -1.57
N ILE A 80 10.22 4.13 -1.64
CA ILE A 80 9.42 4.46 -2.83
C ILE A 80 9.30 5.98 -3.01
N ILE A 81 9.05 6.73 -1.93
CA ILE A 81 8.99 8.20 -1.96
C ILE A 81 10.33 8.78 -2.42
N ASP A 82 11.44 8.33 -1.83
CA ASP A 82 12.78 8.78 -2.18
C ASP A 82 13.11 8.46 -3.64
N LYS A 83 12.75 7.26 -4.09
CA LYS A 83 12.91 6.88 -5.49
C LYS A 83 12.07 7.76 -6.43
N ALA A 84 10.86 8.16 -6.04
CA ALA A 84 10.05 9.06 -6.85
C ALA A 84 10.73 10.42 -7.01
N GLU A 85 11.33 10.95 -5.93
CA GLU A 85 12.08 12.21 -5.96
C GLU A 85 13.34 12.10 -6.82
N GLU A 86 14.09 10.98 -6.72
CA GLU A 86 15.23 10.68 -7.61
C GLU A 86 14.82 10.63 -9.08
N MET A 87 13.62 10.12 -9.38
CA MET A 87 13.06 10.06 -10.74
C MET A 87 12.51 11.41 -11.23
N GLY A 88 12.61 12.47 -10.43
CA GLY A 88 12.18 13.82 -10.77
C GLY A 88 10.70 14.10 -10.52
N PHE A 89 9.99 13.21 -9.81
CA PHE A 89 8.60 13.46 -9.39
C PHE A 89 8.55 14.15 -8.03
N SER A 90 7.55 15.01 -7.84
CA SER A 90 7.17 15.52 -6.54
C SER A 90 6.10 14.62 -5.93
N PHE A 91 6.44 13.84 -4.91
CA PHE A 91 5.52 12.85 -4.34
C PHE A 91 4.17 13.45 -3.90
N LYS A 92 4.19 14.68 -3.37
CA LYS A 92 2.99 15.41 -2.92
C LYS A 92 2.11 15.93 -4.06
N LYS A 93 2.65 16.13 -5.26
CA LYS A 93 1.93 16.74 -6.39
C LYS A 93 1.51 15.70 -7.43
N ASP A 94 2.36 14.71 -7.67
CA ASP A 94 2.22 13.79 -8.79
C ASP A 94 1.49 12.49 -8.42
N PHE A 95 1.24 12.24 -7.13
CA PHE A 95 0.65 10.99 -6.64
C PHE A 95 -0.59 11.25 -5.79
N GLY A 96 -1.59 10.36 -5.93
CA GLY A 96 -2.89 10.45 -5.27
C GLY A 96 -3.00 9.70 -3.94
N LEU A 97 -1.87 9.27 -3.36
CA LEU A 97 -1.81 8.45 -2.16
C LEU A 97 -2.32 9.25 -0.95
N ARG A 98 -3.38 8.75 -0.30
CA ARG A 98 -4.07 9.44 0.81
C ARG A 98 -4.07 8.66 2.11
N ARG A 99 -3.84 7.34 2.05
CA ARG A 99 -3.94 6.45 3.20
C ARG A 99 -2.84 5.41 3.15
N ALA A 100 -2.30 5.07 4.32
CA ALA A 100 -1.32 4.00 4.46
C ALA A 100 -1.63 3.20 5.72
N VAL A 101 -1.50 1.89 5.63
CA VAL A 101 -1.44 0.99 6.79
C VAL A 101 -0.07 0.32 6.79
N PHE A 102 0.59 0.39 7.94
CA PHE A 102 1.93 -0.11 8.14
C PHE A 102 1.92 -1.36 9.00
N VAL A 103 2.65 -2.39 8.57
CA VAL A 103 2.78 -3.67 9.29
C VAL A 103 4.22 -4.17 9.19
N ALA A 104 4.58 -5.12 10.06
CA ALA A 104 5.86 -5.85 10.09
C ALA A 104 7.10 -5.09 10.58
N GLU A 105 6.98 -3.79 10.89
CA GLU A 105 8.03 -3.02 11.59
C GLU A 105 7.43 -1.80 12.32
N PRO A 106 8.15 -1.20 13.28
CA PRO A 106 7.74 0.04 13.93
C PRO A 106 7.75 1.22 12.96
N LEU A 107 6.78 2.13 13.11
CA LEU A 107 6.83 3.43 12.45
C LEU A 107 7.84 4.34 13.15
N GLN A 108 8.89 4.75 12.42
CA GLN A 108 9.88 5.70 12.95
C GLN A 108 9.36 7.15 12.84
N PRO A 109 9.73 8.06 13.76
CA PRO A 109 9.28 9.45 13.73
C PRO A 109 9.72 10.26 12.50
N SER A 110 10.72 9.79 11.78
CA SER A 110 11.29 10.44 10.59
C SER A 110 10.44 10.27 9.32
N LEU A 111 9.38 9.46 9.39
CA LEU A 111 8.42 9.27 8.30
C LEU A 111 7.21 10.19 8.44
#